data_AF-A0A3N5PS12-F1
#
_entry.id   AF-A0A3N5PS12-F1
#
_cell.length_a   1.000
_cell.length_b   1.000
_cell.length_c   1.000
_cell.angle_alpha   90.00
_cell.angle_beta   90.00
_cell.angle_gamma   90.00
#
_symmetry.space_group_name_H-M   'P 1'
#
loop_
_entity.id
_entity.type
_entity.pdbx_description
1 polymer ?
#
loop_
_entity_poly.entity_id
_entity_poly.type
_entity_poly.pdbx_seq_one_letter_code
_entity_poly.pdbx_strand_id
1 'polypeptide(L)'
;MSFFDSEFSNEEEYDLPEENVEEELASCKKILDSGYVFDSVERIEELIQVCMDVDRYEDALFLLDKFLEIFPYNSEYWLKKGIVLNGLFRFSEALLAYEHSLSLNPNDVETLIDKSATEENLGLYDHSQESLEKVLQLDPENDDAMFSLGLLFQRRAQLSKAIEYFLKVVARDPEYSEVYYELGFCYENSAQLDKALESYDKFLELDPYNPNGWYNRGIVLVKMEKLELGINSYDLAISIRENFSSAWFNKGNALADLGRLQEAIQCFKKSFELDKEDETAVYNIANIYEELDDLPSAIKYYTESIKLNDEYYDAYLSRGFCYDSMGKYQLALRDFNKAISLSQDSAEAWYAKADLEYSLGQIQDSLISYKEAARIEPNNYEVWFNLAETYYESGEWLEALKAFDECIRINPNDATSFYGKAKVNFVLSRTQEALECLKSAFQFDPSIRTEFEKDYPEIKSSKLFKRLIGEV
;
A
#
# COMPACT_ATOMS: atom_id res chain seq x y z
N MET A 1 8.91 -83.14 -3.75
CA MET A 1 8.19 -82.48 -2.65
C MET A 1 8.64 -81.03 -2.70
N SER A 2 8.00 -80.25 -3.56
CA SER A 2 6.77 -79.44 -3.33
C SER A 2 7.15 -78.07 -2.77
N PHE A 3 7.13 -77.06 -3.65
CA PHE A 3 6.05 -76.06 -3.77
C PHE A 3 6.26 -74.92 -2.78
N PHE A 4 6.72 -73.77 -3.28
CA PHE A 4 5.98 -72.50 -3.28
C PHE A 4 6.76 -71.48 -4.11
N ASP A 5 6.39 -71.41 -5.39
CA ASP A 5 6.36 -70.15 -6.13
C ASP A 5 5.16 -69.35 -5.58
N SER A 6 5.34 -68.07 -5.29
CA SER A 6 4.24 -67.10 -5.37
C SER A 6 4.82 -65.78 -5.88
N GLU A 7 4.70 -65.66 -7.19
CA GLU A 7 4.45 -64.45 -7.97
C GLU A 7 4.35 -63.16 -7.16
N PHE A 8 5.31 -62.27 -7.41
CA PHE A 8 5.09 -60.83 -7.37
C PHE A 8 3.92 -60.52 -8.31
N SER A 9 2.79 -60.11 -7.77
CA SER A 9 1.74 -59.45 -8.53
C SER A 9 2.28 -58.08 -8.95
N ASN A 10 2.54 -57.94 -10.25
CA ASN A 10 2.58 -56.64 -10.91
C ASN A 10 1.22 -55.99 -10.70
N GLU A 11 1.13 -54.99 -9.81
CA GLU A 11 0.11 -53.95 -9.93
C GLU A 11 0.56 -53.09 -11.13
N GLU A 12 0.04 -53.42 -12.31
CA GLU A 12 0.12 -52.56 -13.48
C GLU A 12 -0.72 -51.32 -13.17
N GLU A 13 -0.04 -50.22 -12.86
CA GLU A 13 -0.57 -48.87 -12.82
C GLU A 13 -1.26 -48.58 -14.16
N TYR A 14 -2.59 -48.64 -14.18
CA TYR A 14 -3.40 -48.45 -15.37
C TYR A 14 -3.54 -46.95 -15.63
N ASP A 15 -2.52 -46.34 -16.24
CA ASP A 15 -2.59 -44.96 -16.74
C ASP A 15 -3.67 -44.88 -17.82
N LEU A 16 -4.87 -44.41 -17.46
CA LEU A 16 -5.93 -44.06 -18.41
C LEU A 16 -5.53 -42.75 -19.13
N PRO A 17 -5.21 -42.79 -20.43
CA PRO A 17 -4.84 -41.57 -21.16
C PRO A 17 -6.03 -40.60 -21.21
N GLU A 18 -5.77 -39.29 -21.11
CA GLU A 18 -6.79 -38.22 -21.21
C GLU A 18 -7.74 -38.39 -22.40
N GLU A 19 -7.25 -38.94 -23.52
CA GLU A 19 -8.01 -39.20 -24.74
C GLU A 19 -9.17 -40.22 -24.58
N ASN A 20 -9.27 -40.93 -23.44
CA ASN A 20 -10.27 -41.99 -23.23
C ASN A 20 -11.33 -41.65 -22.16
N VAL A 21 -11.21 -40.51 -21.49
CA VAL A 21 -12.09 -40.13 -20.35
C VAL A 21 -13.55 -39.96 -20.78
N GLU A 22 -13.82 -39.45 -21.99
CA GLU A 22 -15.19 -39.29 -22.50
C GLU A 22 -15.88 -40.62 -22.82
N GLU A 23 -15.15 -41.57 -23.43
CA GLU A 23 -15.68 -42.90 -23.72
C GLU A 23 -15.95 -43.67 -22.43
N GLU A 24 -15.06 -43.53 -21.45
CA GLU A 24 -15.16 -44.15 -20.15
C GLU A 24 -16.31 -43.55 -19.32
N LEU A 25 -16.48 -42.22 -19.34
CA LEU A 25 -17.66 -41.54 -18.78
C LEU A 25 -18.96 -42.02 -19.42
N ALA A 26 -19.00 -42.17 -20.75
CA ALA A 26 -20.18 -42.66 -21.44
C ALA A 26 -20.49 -44.11 -21.09
N SER A 27 -19.47 -44.94 -20.89
CA SER A 27 -19.59 -46.32 -20.42
C SER A 27 -20.11 -46.38 -18.99
N CYS A 28 -19.49 -45.64 -18.06
CA CYS A 28 -19.87 -45.61 -16.65
C CYS A 28 -21.27 -45.02 -16.43
N LYS A 29 -21.66 -43.97 -17.18
CA LYS A 29 -23.03 -43.43 -17.16
C LYS A 29 -24.07 -44.50 -17.53
N LYS A 30 -23.80 -45.33 -18.55
CA LYS A 30 -24.69 -46.45 -18.91
C LYS A 30 -24.75 -47.54 -17.84
N ILE A 31 -23.63 -47.82 -17.16
CA ILE A 31 -23.58 -48.82 -16.08
C ILE A 31 -24.42 -48.34 -14.89
N LEU A 32 -24.28 -47.07 -14.50
CA LEU A 32 -25.06 -46.43 -13.45
C LEU A 32 -26.57 -46.47 -13.75
N ASP A 33 -26.97 -46.22 -15.00
CA ASP A 33 -28.37 -46.33 -15.43
C ASP A 33 -28.90 -47.78 -15.47
N SER A 34 -28.02 -48.76 -15.62
CA SER A 34 -28.38 -50.19 -15.73
C SER A 34 -28.60 -50.91 -14.40
N GLY A 35 -28.17 -50.31 -13.28
CA GLY A 35 -28.31 -50.86 -11.93
C GLY A 35 -27.30 -51.95 -11.55
N TYR A 36 -26.35 -52.30 -12.42
CA TYR A 36 -25.27 -53.27 -12.16
C TYR A 36 -23.99 -52.59 -11.62
N VAL A 37 -24.14 -51.67 -10.67
CA VAL A 37 -23.03 -50.82 -10.21
C VAL A 37 -22.00 -51.59 -9.37
N PHE A 38 -22.43 -52.66 -8.68
CA PHE A 38 -21.57 -53.44 -7.79
C PHE A 38 -20.40 -54.15 -8.50
N ASP A 39 -20.54 -54.49 -9.79
CA ASP A 39 -19.48 -55.14 -10.58
C ASP A 39 -18.51 -54.13 -11.20
N SER A 40 -18.68 -52.83 -10.96
CA SER A 40 -17.89 -51.76 -11.58
C SER A 40 -17.53 -50.64 -10.61
N VAL A 41 -17.53 -50.91 -9.29
CA VAL A 41 -17.27 -49.90 -8.26
C VAL A 41 -15.87 -49.30 -8.43
N GLU A 42 -14.84 -50.15 -8.44
CA GLU A 42 -13.43 -49.76 -8.59
C GLU A 42 -13.19 -48.92 -9.86
N ARG A 43 -13.73 -49.37 -10.99
CA ARG A 43 -13.67 -48.64 -12.27
C ARG A 43 -14.29 -47.24 -12.21
N ILE A 44 -15.37 -47.06 -11.45
CA ILE A 44 -16.02 -45.75 -11.30
C ILE A 44 -15.26 -44.88 -10.30
N GLU A 45 -14.66 -45.45 -9.25
CA GLU A 45 -13.79 -44.73 -8.31
C GLU A 45 -12.54 -44.19 -9.02
N GLU A 46 -11.89 -45.02 -9.84
CA GLU A 46 -10.77 -44.61 -10.70
C GLU A 46 -11.19 -43.46 -11.62
N LEU A 47 -12.37 -43.58 -12.26
CA LEU A 47 -12.87 -42.52 -13.13
C LEU A 47 -13.18 -41.22 -12.38
N ILE A 48 -13.71 -41.30 -11.14
CA ILE A 48 -13.91 -40.11 -10.29
C ILE A 48 -12.57 -39.43 -10.04
N GLN A 49 -11.53 -40.21 -9.67
CA GLN A 49 -10.19 -39.67 -9.42
C GLN A 49 -9.60 -39.02 -10.67
N VAL A 50 -9.66 -39.71 -11.82
CA VAL A 50 -9.20 -39.15 -13.11
C VAL A 50 -9.95 -37.87 -13.45
N CYS A 51 -11.27 -37.81 -13.23
CA CYS A 51 -12.04 -36.59 -13.45
C CYS A 51 -11.61 -35.44 -12.52
N MET A 52 -11.19 -35.71 -11.28
CA MET A 52 -10.66 -34.70 -10.37
C MET A 52 -9.28 -34.21 -10.83
N ASP A 53 -8.40 -35.13 -11.22
CA ASP A 53 -7.03 -34.81 -11.64
C ASP A 53 -6.98 -33.95 -12.92
N VAL A 54 -7.98 -34.10 -13.80
CA VAL A 54 -8.13 -33.32 -15.04
C VAL A 54 -9.12 -32.15 -14.92
N ASP A 55 -9.45 -31.73 -13.69
CA ASP A 55 -10.36 -30.62 -13.38
C ASP A 55 -11.79 -30.72 -13.97
N ARG A 56 -12.24 -31.93 -14.33
CA ARG A 56 -13.62 -32.21 -14.77
C ARG A 56 -14.55 -32.41 -13.57
N TYR A 57 -14.60 -31.40 -12.71
CA TYR A 57 -15.33 -31.45 -11.45
C TYR A 57 -16.84 -31.70 -11.60
N GLU A 58 -17.49 -31.20 -12.65
CA GLU A 58 -18.93 -31.47 -12.89
C GLU A 58 -19.21 -32.95 -13.19
N ASP A 59 -18.33 -33.62 -13.93
CA ASP A 59 -18.48 -35.05 -14.20
C ASP A 59 -18.17 -35.88 -12.96
N ALA A 60 -17.11 -35.53 -12.21
CA ALA A 60 -16.81 -36.15 -10.92
C ALA A 60 -17.98 -36.02 -9.94
N LEU A 61 -18.60 -34.83 -9.86
CA LEU A 61 -19.76 -34.57 -9.00
C LEU A 61 -20.96 -35.44 -9.39
N PHE A 62 -21.24 -35.57 -10.69
CA PHE A 62 -22.31 -36.44 -11.18
C PHE A 62 -22.11 -37.90 -10.75
N LEU A 63 -20.88 -38.42 -10.91
CA LEU A 63 -20.55 -39.79 -10.54
C LEU A 63 -20.66 -39.99 -9.02
N LEU A 64 -20.14 -39.04 -8.23
CA LEU A 64 -20.20 -39.06 -6.77
C LEU A 64 -21.64 -39.00 -6.24
N ASP A 65 -22.51 -38.18 -6.84
CA ASP A 65 -23.93 -38.14 -6.48
C ASP A 65 -24.60 -39.50 -6.70
N LYS A 66 -24.29 -40.17 -7.81
CA LYS A 66 -24.80 -41.53 -8.10
C LYS A 66 -24.24 -42.57 -7.15
N PHE A 67 -22.98 -42.46 -6.78
CA PHE A 67 -22.35 -43.33 -5.79
C PHE A 67 -22.96 -43.16 -4.41
N LEU A 68 -23.23 -41.93 -3.99
CA LEU A 68 -23.84 -41.63 -2.69
C LEU A 68 -25.32 -42.05 -2.61
N GLU A 69 -26.03 -42.18 -3.73
CA GLU A 69 -27.36 -42.83 -3.77
C GLU A 69 -27.27 -44.32 -3.37
N ILE A 70 -26.15 -44.99 -3.66
CA ILE A 70 -25.94 -46.43 -3.43
C ILE A 70 -25.20 -46.69 -2.11
N PHE A 71 -24.20 -45.85 -1.81
CA PHE A 71 -23.28 -45.95 -0.67
C PHE A 71 -23.36 -44.70 0.22
N PRO A 72 -24.53 -44.37 0.81
CA PRO A 72 -24.74 -43.10 1.53
C PRO A 72 -23.91 -42.98 2.82
N TYR A 73 -23.37 -44.09 3.33
CA TYR A 73 -22.59 -44.15 4.57
C TYR A 73 -21.08 -44.26 4.34
N ASN A 74 -20.59 -44.05 3.11
CA ASN A 74 -19.16 -43.97 2.85
C ASN A 74 -18.68 -42.52 3.07
N SER A 75 -17.87 -42.30 4.11
CA SER A 75 -17.32 -40.97 4.42
C SER A 75 -16.39 -40.44 3.34
N GLU A 76 -15.60 -41.32 2.71
CA GLU A 76 -14.62 -40.93 1.68
C GLU A 76 -15.30 -40.32 0.45
N TYR A 77 -16.45 -40.86 0.03
CA TYR A 77 -17.21 -40.27 -1.08
C TYR A 77 -17.80 -38.91 -0.73
N TRP A 78 -18.18 -38.69 0.52
CA TRP A 78 -18.61 -37.37 0.99
C TRP A 78 -17.44 -36.37 1.05
N LEU A 79 -16.24 -36.82 1.48
CA LEU A 79 -14.99 -36.04 1.41
C LEU A 79 -14.68 -35.64 -0.04
N LYS A 80 -14.58 -36.60 -0.97
CA LYS A 80 -14.34 -36.35 -2.40
C LYS A 80 -15.38 -35.40 -2.99
N LYS A 81 -16.66 -35.56 -2.62
CA LYS A 81 -17.72 -34.64 -3.03
C LYS A 81 -17.49 -33.22 -2.51
N GLY A 82 -17.04 -33.06 -1.27
CA GLY A 82 -16.64 -31.77 -0.72
C GLY A 82 -15.51 -31.12 -1.54
N ILE A 83 -14.45 -31.88 -1.84
CA ILE A 83 -13.30 -31.42 -2.64
C ILE A 83 -13.74 -30.96 -4.03
N VAL A 84 -14.56 -31.77 -4.71
CA VAL A 84 -15.11 -31.45 -6.04
C VAL A 84 -15.97 -30.19 -6.00
N LEU A 85 -16.84 -30.04 -4.99
CA LEU A 85 -17.67 -28.85 -4.83
C LEU A 85 -16.84 -27.59 -4.54
N ASN A 86 -15.74 -27.72 -3.79
CA ASN A 86 -14.77 -26.65 -3.61
C ASN A 86 -14.12 -26.23 -4.93
N GLY A 87 -13.69 -27.19 -5.77
CA GLY A 87 -13.17 -26.93 -7.12
C GLY A 87 -14.17 -26.21 -8.03
N LEU A 88 -15.47 -26.44 -7.83
CA LEU A 88 -16.57 -25.73 -8.51
C LEU A 88 -16.94 -24.38 -7.86
N PHE A 89 -16.23 -23.94 -6.82
CA PHE A 89 -16.54 -22.74 -6.03
C PHE A 89 -17.94 -22.79 -5.36
N ARG A 90 -18.51 -23.99 -5.18
CA ARG A 90 -19.81 -24.24 -4.52
C ARG A 90 -19.60 -24.47 -3.02
N PHE A 91 -18.95 -23.51 -2.36
CA PHE A 91 -18.44 -23.64 -0.99
C PHE A 91 -19.51 -24.02 0.06
N SER A 92 -20.72 -23.48 -0.05
CA SER A 92 -21.81 -23.81 0.88
C SER A 92 -22.23 -25.28 0.80
N GLU A 93 -22.22 -25.87 -0.40
CA GLU A 93 -22.54 -27.28 -0.60
C GLU A 93 -21.37 -28.18 -0.22
N ALA A 94 -20.14 -27.73 -0.48
CA ALA A 94 -18.93 -28.41 -0.04
C ALA A 94 -18.91 -28.55 1.50
N LEU A 95 -19.23 -27.48 2.22
CA LEU A 95 -19.30 -27.49 3.69
C LEU A 95 -20.29 -28.56 4.20
N LEU A 96 -21.48 -28.67 3.60
CA LEU A 96 -22.45 -29.70 3.95
C LEU A 96 -21.92 -31.10 3.66
N ALA A 97 -21.23 -31.31 2.54
CA ALA A 97 -20.61 -32.59 2.21
C ALA A 97 -19.54 -33.00 3.24
N TYR A 98 -18.69 -32.06 3.66
CA TYR A 98 -17.69 -32.29 4.71
C TYR A 98 -18.33 -32.57 6.07
N GLU A 99 -19.38 -31.84 6.45
CA GLU A 99 -20.14 -32.12 7.69
C GLU A 99 -20.76 -33.52 7.66
N HIS A 100 -21.28 -33.96 6.51
CA HIS A 100 -21.77 -35.32 6.32
C HIS A 100 -20.64 -36.36 6.43
N SER A 101 -19.48 -36.12 5.80
CA SER A 101 -18.31 -36.98 5.94
C SER A 101 -17.89 -37.14 7.42
N LEU A 102 -17.77 -36.02 8.15
CA LEU A 102 -17.39 -36.00 9.56
C LEU A 102 -18.47 -36.60 10.48
N SER A 103 -19.73 -36.60 10.07
CA SER A 103 -20.78 -37.30 10.83
C SER A 103 -20.59 -38.83 10.81
N LEU A 104 -19.95 -39.35 9.76
CA LEU A 104 -19.65 -40.77 9.56
C LEU A 104 -18.26 -41.12 10.10
N ASN A 105 -17.28 -40.22 9.94
CA ASN A 105 -15.91 -40.36 10.48
C ASN A 105 -15.46 -39.06 11.20
N PRO A 106 -15.78 -38.89 12.50
CA PRO A 106 -15.58 -37.61 13.21
C PRO A 106 -14.13 -37.17 13.44
N ASN A 107 -13.16 -38.07 13.28
CA ASN A 107 -11.74 -37.82 13.57
C ASN A 107 -10.89 -37.81 12.30
N ASP A 108 -11.51 -37.69 11.14
CA ASP A 108 -10.79 -37.60 9.88
C ASP A 108 -10.07 -36.25 9.76
N VAL A 109 -8.74 -36.28 9.81
CA VAL A 109 -7.91 -35.07 9.82
C VAL A 109 -7.97 -34.36 8.47
N GLU A 110 -7.92 -35.11 7.38
CA GLU A 110 -7.99 -34.56 6.01
C GLU A 110 -9.30 -33.81 5.78
N THR A 111 -10.45 -34.43 6.08
CA THR A 111 -11.75 -33.75 5.99
C THR A 111 -11.81 -32.49 6.88
N LEU A 112 -11.21 -32.47 8.06
CA LEU A 112 -11.21 -31.29 8.93
C LEU A 112 -10.38 -30.13 8.35
N ILE A 113 -9.23 -30.43 7.74
CA ILE A 113 -8.39 -29.44 7.06
C ILE A 113 -9.14 -28.86 5.86
N ASP A 114 -9.67 -29.71 4.98
CA ASP A 114 -10.43 -29.28 3.81
C ASP A 114 -11.68 -28.46 4.18
N LYS A 115 -12.42 -28.90 5.20
CA LYS A 115 -13.54 -28.16 5.77
C LYS A 115 -13.12 -26.78 6.25
N SER A 116 -11.98 -26.67 6.94
CA SER A 116 -11.48 -25.39 7.44
C SER A 116 -11.18 -24.41 6.31
N ALA A 117 -10.62 -24.89 5.20
CA ALA A 117 -10.36 -24.06 4.01
C ALA A 117 -11.68 -23.57 3.37
N THR A 118 -12.71 -24.42 3.30
CA THR A 118 -14.05 -24.02 2.84
C THR A 118 -14.69 -22.98 3.77
N GLU A 119 -14.56 -23.16 5.08
CA GLU A 119 -15.05 -22.21 6.08
C GLU A 119 -14.38 -20.84 5.90
N GLU A 120 -13.09 -20.79 5.60
CA GLU A 120 -12.40 -19.53 5.27
C GLU A 120 -12.93 -18.88 4.00
N ASN A 121 -13.14 -19.65 2.92
CA ASN A 121 -13.72 -19.14 1.67
C ASN A 121 -15.14 -18.57 1.87
N LEU A 122 -15.87 -19.07 2.87
CA LEU A 122 -17.18 -18.55 3.29
C LEU A 122 -17.10 -17.39 4.31
N GLY A 123 -15.90 -17.01 4.76
CA GLY A 123 -15.69 -16.00 5.79
C GLY A 123 -16.03 -16.45 7.21
N LEU A 124 -16.21 -17.75 7.44
CA LEU A 124 -16.52 -18.37 8.73
C LEU A 124 -15.24 -18.65 9.54
N TYR A 125 -14.45 -17.59 9.79
CA TYR A 125 -13.11 -17.71 10.38
C TYR A 125 -13.06 -18.37 11.75
N ASP A 126 -14.07 -18.17 12.60
CA ASP A 126 -14.11 -18.81 13.92
C ASP A 126 -14.36 -20.32 13.80
N HIS A 127 -15.17 -20.76 12.82
CA HIS A 127 -15.42 -22.18 12.59
C HIS A 127 -14.18 -22.87 11.98
N SER A 128 -13.52 -22.20 11.04
CA SER A 128 -12.23 -22.66 10.50
C SER A 128 -11.19 -22.85 11.61
N GLN A 129 -11.09 -21.90 12.54
CA GLN A 129 -10.20 -22.02 13.70
C GLN A 129 -10.56 -23.24 14.56
N GLU A 130 -11.84 -23.45 14.87
CA GLU A 130 -12.30 -24.62 15.64
C GLU A 130 -11.98 -25.94 14.94
N SER A 131 -12.18 -26.01 13.61
CA SER A 131 -11.84 -27.18 12.78
C SER A 131 -10.34 -27.50 12.84
N LEU A 132 -9.47 -26.48 12.68
CA LEU A 132 -8.01 -26.65 12.74
C LEU A 132 -7.50 -26.95 14.15
N GLU A 133 -8.07 -26.34 15.19
CA GLU A 133 -7.74 -26.67 16.58
C GLU A 133 -8.12 -28.11 16.91
N LYS A 134 -9.21 -28.63 16.33
CA LYS A 134 -9.58 -30.04 16.45
C LYS A 134 -8.57 -30.95 15.75
N VAL A 135 -8.03 -30.56 14.59
CA VAL A 135 -6.92 -31.29 13.95
C VAL A 135 -5.74 -31.38 14.92
N LEU A 136 -5.31 -30.27 15.51
CA LEU A 136 -4.18 -30.26 16.46
C LEU A 136 -4.47 -31.00 17.77
N GLN A 137 -5.73 -31.27 18.12
CA GLN A 137 -6.08 -32.16 19.24
C GLN A 137 -5.90 -33.63 18.89
N LEU A 138 -6.16 -34.01 17.63
CA LEU A 138 -6.03 -35.38 17.12
C LEU A 138 -4.60 -35.71 16.73
N ASP A 139 -3.93 -34.75 16.07
CA ASP A 139 -2.56 -34.80 15.62
C ASP A 139 -1.84 -33.48 16.00
N PRO A 140 -1.27 -33.40 17.22
CA PRO A 140 -0.58 -32.20 17.70
C PRO A 140 0.66 -31.81 16.91
N GLU A 141 1.11 -32.68 16.02
CA GLU A 141 2.35 -32.56 15.24
C GLU A 141 2.08 -32.26 13.76
N ASN A 142 0.81 -31.97 13.42
CA ASN A 142 0.39 -31.65 12.07
C ASN A 142 0.84 -30.25 11.63
N ASP A 143 1.88 -30.19 10.80
CA ASP A 143 2.48 -28.94 10.35
C ASP A 143 1.55 -28.14 9.43
N ASP A 144 0.75 -28.81 8.58
CA ASP A 144 -0.23 -28.18 7.68
C ASP A 144 -1.32 -27.44 8.45
N ALA A 145 -1.83 -28.03 9.53
CA ALA A 145 -2.82 -27.39 10.39
C ALA A 145 -2.24 -26.21 11.17
N MET A 146 -0.98 -26.30 11.65
CA MET A 146 -0.30 -25.17 12.27
C MET A 146 -0.07 -24.03 11.27
N PHE A 147 0.38 -24.35 10.06
CA PHE A 147 0.57 -23.38 8.99
C PHE A 147 -0.75 -22.69 8.62
N SER A 148 -1.82 -23.47 8.44
CA SER A 148 -3.17 -22.95 8.15
C SER A 148 -3.71 -22.05 9.27
N LEU A 149 -3.50 -22.41 10.54
CA LEU A 149 -3.81 -21.53 11.67
C LEU A 149 -3.00 -20.24 11.63
N GLY A 150 -1.71 -20.32 11.28
CA GLY A 150 -0.85 -19.16 11.09
C GLY A 150 -1.41 -18.19 10.05
N LEU A 151 -1.78 -18.70 8.87
CA LEU A 151 -2.42 -17.94 7.80
C LEU A 151 -3.76 -17.32 8.24
N LEU A 152 -4.59 -18.09 8.95
CA LEU A 152 -5.87 -17.62 9.49
C LEU A 152 -5.67 -16.45 10.47
N PHE A 153 -4.72 -16.56 11.40
CA PHE A 153 -4.39 -15.46 12.32
C PHE A 153 -3.83 -14.24 11.58
N GLN A 154 -3.03 -14.44 10.54
CA GLN A 154 -2.53 -13.37 9.69
C GLN A 154 -3.66 -12.62 8.98
N ARG A 155 -4.63 -13.34 8.37
CA ARG A 155 -5.83 -12.75 7.76
C ARG A 155 -6.67 -11.95 8.75
N ARG A 156 -6.70 -12.38 10.02
CA ARG A 156 -7.35 -11.66 11.14
C ARG A 156 -6.52 -10.52 11.73
N ALA A 157 -5.39 -10.17 11.12
CA ALA A 157 -4.40 -9.19 11.60
C ALA A 157 -3.84 -9.48 13.01
N GLN A 158 -3.91 -10.74 13.46
CA GLN A 158 -3.34 -11.20 14.74
C GLN A 158 -1.89 -11.69 14.53
N LEU A 159 -1.02 -10.80 14.06
CA LEU A 159 0.33 -11.12 13.59
C LEU A 159 1.19 -11.85 14.62
N SER A 160 1.07 -11.51 15.91
CA SER A 160 1.84 -12.17 16.97
C SER A 160 1.50 -13.65 17.13
N LYS A 161 0.23 -14.04 16.95
CA LYS A 161 -0.18 -15.44 16.99
C LYS A 161 0.21 -16.17 15.71
N ALA A 162 0.09 -15.52 14.56
CA ALA A 162 0.53 -16.07 13.29
C ALA A 162 2.02 -16.46 13.36
N ILE A 163 2.87 -15.55 13.85
CA ILE A 163 4.30 -15.79 14.08
C ILE A 163 4.52 -16.97 15.03
N GLU A 164 3.74 -17.10 16.12
CA GLU A 164 3.88 -18.23 17.06
C GLU A 164 3.67 -19.58 16.36
N TYR A 165 2.61 -19.70 15.55
CA TYR A 165 2.33 -20.93 14.81
C TYR A 165 3.36 -21.21 13.73
N PHE A 166 3.74 -20.20 12.94
CA PHE A 166 4.79 -20.36 11.93
C PHE A 166 6.14 -20.78 12.52
N LEU A 167 6.53 -20.24 13.68
CA LEU A 167 7.76 -20.66 14.35
C LEU A 167 7.70 -22.11 14.88
N LYS A 168 6.51 -22.63 15.23
CA LYS A 168 6.34 -24.04 15.58
C LYS A 168 6.60 -24.94 14.37
N VAL A 169 6.11 -24.55 13.19
CA VAL A 169 6.35 -25.28 11.93
C VAL A 169 7.84 -25.26 11.59
N VAL A 170 8.49 -24.08 11.59
CA VAL A 170 9.94 -23.96 11.30
C VAL A 170 10.80 -24.77 12.27
N ALA A 171 10.41 -24.87 13.54
CA ALA A 171 11.16 -25.66 14.52
C ALA A 171 11.13 -27.17 14.23
N ARG A 172 10.14 -27.64 13.47
CA ARG A 172 9.95 -29.05 13.11
C ARG A 172 10.47 -29.34 11.70
N ASP A 173 10.10 -28.50 10.75
CA ASP A 173 10.58 -28.54 9.37
C ASP A 173 11.24 -27.20 8.97
N PRO A 174 12.57 -27.11 9.11
CA PRO A 174 13.32 -25.92 8.69
C PRO A 174 13.40 -25.72 7.17
N GLU A 175 12.99 -26.69 6.35
CA GLU A 175 13.01 -26.62 4.88
C GLU A 175 11.65 -26.20 4.29
N TYR A 176 10.61 -26.02 5.13
CA TYR A 176 9.31 -25.51 4.70
C TYR A 176 9.40 -24.02 4.31
N SER A 177 9.64 -23.77 3.02
CA SER A 177 9.93 -22.43 2.48
C SER A 177 8.84 -21.41 2.71
N GLU A 178 7.59 -21.77 2.46
CA GLU A 178 6.42 -20.89 2.46
C GLU A 178 6.24 -20.22 3.83
N VAL A 179 6.59 -20.92 4.92
CA VAL A 179 6.52 -20.40 6.27
C VAL A 179 7.44 -19.20 6.47
N TYR A 180 8.63 -19.19 5.87
CA TYR A 180 9.55 -18.07 5.95
C TYR A 180 9.05 -16.85 5.16
N TYR A 181 8.37 -17.06 4.04
CA TYR A 181 7.72 -15.98 3.30
C TYR A 181 6.64 -15.30 4.15
N GLU A 182 5.77 -16.09 4.79
CA GLU A 182 4.70 -15.56 5.66
C GLU A 182 5.23 -14.95 6.97
N LEU A 183 6.31 -15.51 7.55
CA LEU A 183 7.03 -14.89 8.66
C LEU A 183 7.60 -13.53 8.26
N GLY A 184 8.22 -13.44 7.07
CA GLY A 184 8.72 -12.19 6.49
C GLY A 184 7.63 -11.13 6.43
N PHE A 185 6.45 -11.48 5.91
CA PHE A 185 5.28 -10.62 5.85
C PHE A 185 4.82 -10.18 7.26
N CYS A 186 4.70 -11.12 8.20
CA CYS A 186 4.24 -10.82 9.56
C CYS A 186 5.22 -9.90 10.32
N TYR A 187 6.52 -10.13 10.18
CA TYR A 187 7.54 -9.28 10.81
C TYR A 187 7.60 -7.90 10.18
N GLU A 188 7.46 -7.78 8.85
CA GLU A 188 7.39 -6.51 8.14
C GLU A 188 6.22 -5.65 8.65
N ASN A 189 5.01 -6.24 8.71
CA ASN A 189 3.80 -5.56 9.18
C ASN A 189 3.82 -5.28 10.70
N SER A 190 4.69 -5.97 11.44
CA SER A 190 4.96 -5.69 12.86
C SER A 190 6.15 -4.73 13.09
N ALA A 191 6.67 -4.09 12.03
CA ALA A 191 7.84 -3.20 12.04
C ALA A 191 9.14 -3.83 12.59
N GLN A 192 9.25 -5.17 12.59
CA GLN A 192 10.45 -5.92 12.96
C GLN A 192 11.30 -6.20 11.72
N LEU A 193 11.83 -5.15 11.10
CA LEU A 193 12.46 -5.22 9.78
C LEU A 193 13.67 -6.17 9.69
N ASP A 194 14.50 -6.26 10.74
CA ASP A 194 15.64 -7.19 10.75
C ASP A 194 15.20 -8.65 10.63
N LYS A 195 14.15 -9.05 11.35
CA LYS A 195 13.60 -10.41 11.29
C LYS A 195 12.85 -10.67 9.98
N ALA A 196 12.20 -9.65 9.43
CA ALA A 196 11.56 -9.74 8.13
C ALA A 196 12.60 -10.04 7.05
N LEU A 197 13.74 -9.31 7.08
CA LEU A 197 14.84 -9.54 6.17
C LEU A 197 15.44 -10.94 6.32
N GLU A 198 15.71 -11.40 7.55
CA GLU A 198 16.21 -12.76 7.81
C GLU A 198 15.25 -13.83 7.27
N SER A 199 13.95 -13.64 7.45
CA SER A 199 12.93 -14.58 6.97
C SER A 199 12.87 -14.61 5.44
N TYR A 200 12.88 -13.45 4.77
CA TYR A 200 12.91 -13.41 3.31
C TYR A 200 14.24 -13.91 2.72
N ASP A 201 15.38 -13.65 3.38
CA ASP A 201 16.67 -14.24 2.99
C ASP A 201 16.58 -15.77 3.06
N LYS A 202 16.03 -16.32 4.15
CA LYS A 202 15.87 -17.77 4.32
C LYS A 202 14.89 -18.38 3.30
N PHE A 203 13.78 -17.70 3.02
CA PHE A 203 12.86 -18.09 1.95
C PHE A 203 13.58 -18.20 0.60
N LEU A 204 14.37 -17.19 0.23
CA LEU A 204 15.08 -17.15 -1.05
C LEU A 204 16.30 -18.09 -1.13
N GLU A 205 16.82 -18.56 0.00
CA GLU A 205 17.76 -19.68 0.01
C GLU A 205 17.10 -20.98 -0.46
N LEU A 206 15.82 -21.18 -0.13
CA LEU A 206 15.04 -22.38 -0.45
C LEU A 206 14.35 -22.27 -1.83
N ASP A 207 13.79 -21.11 -2.15
CA ASP A 207 13.15 -20.79 -3.44
C ASP A 207 13.78 -19.55 -4.11
N PRO A 208 14.97 -19.70 -4.72
CA PRO A 208 15.72 -18.57 -5.29
C PRO A 208 15.10 -17.96 -6.55
N TYR A 209 14.16 -18.66 -7.19
CA TYR A 209 13.51 -18.22 -8.44
C TYR A 209 12.12 -17.62 -8.19
N ASN A 210 11.83 -17.20 -6.95
CA ASN A 210 10.59 -16.53 -6.62
C ASN A 210 10.67 -15.00 -6.82
N PRO A 211 9.95 -14.42 -7.78
CA PRO A 211 10.00 -12.97 -8.00
C PRO A 211 9.36 -12.19 -6.85
N ASN A 212 8.33 -12.72 -6.20
CA ASN A 212 7.66 -12.04 -5.09
C ASN A 212 8.54 -12.00 -3.83
N GLY A 213 9.32 -13.07 -3.58
CA GLY A 213 10.31 -13.10 -2.50
C GLY A 213 11.37 -12.00 -2.64
N TRP A 214 11.98 -11.90 -3.83
CA TRP A 214 12.97 -10.85 -4.12
C TRP A 214 12.37 -9.44 -4.04
N TYR A 215 11.13 -9.27 -4.51
CA TYR A 215 10.41 -8.01 -4.43
C TYR A 215 10.14 -7.57 -2.98
N ASN A 216 9.60 -8.45 -2.13
CA ASN A 216 9.32 -8.13 -0.73
C ASN A 216 10.59 -7.91 0.08
N ARG A 217 11.65 -8.68 -0.19
CA ARG A 217 12.99 -8.41 0.35
C ARG A 217 13.47 -6.99 -0.01
N GLY A 218 13.26 -6.58 -1.27
CA GLY A 218 13.56 -5.23 -1.73
C GLY A 218 12.81 -4.15 -0.94
N ILE A 219 11.51 -4.35 -0.71
CA ILE A 219 10.68 -3.44 0.12
C ILE A 219 11.26 -3.30 1.54
N VAL A 220 11.57 -4.41 2.21
CA VAL A 220 12.14 -4.38 3.56
C VAL A 220 13.47 -3.62 3.58
N LEU A 221 14.35 -3.86 2.61
CA LEU A 221 15.65 -3.18 2.51
C LEU A 221 15.51 -1.67 2.30
N VAL A 222 14.57 -1.23 1.47
CA VAL A 222 14.29 0.21 1.26
C VAL A 222 13.75 0.84 2.55
N LYS A 223 12.84 0.18 3.27
CA LYS A 223 12.35 0.64 4.59
C LYS A 223 13.47 0.74 5.64
N MET A 224 14.55 -0.02 5.48
CA MET A 224 15.76 0.05 6.31
C MET A 224 16.81 1.05 5.80
N GLU A 225 16.48 1.88 4.81
CA GLU A 225 17.39 2.84 4.15
C GLU A 225 18.58 2.18 3.42
N LYS A 226 18.52 0.87 3.15
CA LYS A 226 19.54 0.10 2.41
C LYS A 226 19.22 0.10 0.91
N LEU A 227 19.12 1.29 0.32
CA LEU A 227 18.57 1.51 -1.02
C LEU A 227 19.25 0.69 -2.14
N GLU A 228 20.59 0.65 -2.19
CA GLU A 228 21.32 -0.13 -3.21
C GLU A 228 21.05 -1.64 -3.12
N LEU A 229 20.91 -2.20 -1.91
CA LEU A 229 20.54 -3.61 -1.73
C LEU A 229 19.08 -3.88 -2.11
N GLY A 230 18.20 -2.90 -1.86
CA GLY A 230 16.81 -2.94 -2.31
C GLY A 230 16.71 -2.98 -3.83
N ILE A 231 17.43 -2.09 -4.52
CA ILE A 231 17.51 -2.04 -5.99
C ILE A 231 17.99 -3.37 -6.56
N ASN A 232 19.07 -3.95 -6.01
CA ASN A 232 19.54 -5.26 -6.45
C ASN A 232 18.49 -6.36 -6.29
N SER A 233 17.67 -6.30 -5.23
CA SER A 233 16.58 -7.26 -5.01
C SER A 233 15.46 -7.08 -6.03
N TYR A 234 15.09 -5.83 -6.35
CA TYR A 234 14.14 -5.56 -7.44
C TYR A 234 14.67 -6.00 -8.80
N ASP A 235 15.97 -5.82 -9.07
CA ASP A 235 16.60 -6.31 -10.30
C ASP A 235 16.50 -7.83 -10.45
N LEU A 236 16.70 -8.57 -9.37
CA LEU A 236 16.51 -10.02 -9.37
C LEU A 236 15.04 -10.39 -9.61
N ALA A 237 14.10 -9.73 -8.94
CA ALA A 237 12.67 -9.94 -9.16
C ALA A 237 12.26 -9.70 -10.62
N ILE A 238 12.74 -8.60 -11.22
CA ILE A 238 12.49 -8.22 -12.62
C ILE A 238 13.16 -9.23 -13.58
N SER A 239 14.36 -9.73 -13.27
CA SER A 239 15.05 -10.70 -14.12
C SER A 239 14.32 -12.04 -14.21
N ILE A 240 13.59 -12.41 -13.14
CA ILE A 240 12.76 -13.62 -13.08
C ILE A 240 11.40 -13.37 -13.74
N ARG A 241 10.78 -12.21 -13.47
CA ARG A 241 9.48 -11.81 -14.02
C ARG A 241 9.60 -10.40 -14.63
N GLU A 242 9.87 -10.34 -15.94
CA GLU A 242 10.11 -9.07 -16.65
C GLU A 242 8.90 -8.12 -16.61
N ASN A 243 7.68 -8.68 -16.63
CA ASN A 243 6.41 -7.93 -16.60
C ASN A 243 5.93 -7.56 -15.19
N PHE A 244 6.83 -7.47 -14.21
CA PHE A 244 6.50 -7.11 -12.83
C PHE A 244 6.47 -5.59 -12.63
N SER A 245 5.35 -4.96 -12.99
CA SER A 245 5.16 -3.49 -12.94
C SER A 245 5.57 -2.88 -11.59
N SER A 246 5.05 -3.40 -10.48
CA SER A 246 5.34 -2.87 -9.13
C SER A 246 6.84 -2.93 -8.75
N ALA A 247 7.59 -3.92 -9.26
CA ALA A 247 9.03 -3.98 -9.02
C ALA A 247 9.78 -2.88 -9.78
N TRP A 248 9.38 -2.59 -11.02
CA TRP A 248 9.90 -1.44 -11.77
C TRP A 248 9.58 -0.11 -11.09
N PHE A 249 8.34 0.07 -10.63
CA PHE A 249 7.92 1.27 -9.90
C PHE A 249 8.75 1.49 -8.63
N ASN A 250 8.84 0.47 -7.76
CA ASN A 250 9.57 0.60 -6.50
C ASN A 250 11.09 0.72 -6.68
N LYS A 251 11.65 0.08 -7.73
CA LYS A 251 13.03 0.35 -8.14
C LYS A 251 13.22 1.82 -8.54
N GLY A 252 12.25 2.39 -9.28
CA GLY A 252 12.24 3.80 -9.65
C GLY A 252 12.29 4.73 -8.44
N ASN A 253 11.43 4.48 -7.43
CA ASN A 253 11.43 5.24 -6.17
C ASN A 253 12.79 5.15 -5.46
N ALA A 254 13.33 3.94 -5.26
CA ALA A 254 14.62 3.75 -4.59
C ALA A 254 15.80 4.41 -5.33
N LEU A 255 15.76 4.45 -6.68
CA LEU A 255 16.75 5.16 -7.49
C LEU A 255 16.61 6.68 -7.36
N ALA A 256 15.39 7.21 -7.28
CA ALA A 256 15.13 8.62 -7.06
C ALA A 256 15.67 9.07 -5.70
N ASP A 257 15.42 8.29 -4.64
CA ASP A 257 15.94 8.54 -3.28
C ASP A 257 17.48 8.55 -3.22
N LEU A 258 18.15 7.79 -4.09
CA LEU A 258 19.61 7.80 -4.24
C LEU A 258 20.14 8.96 -5.12
N GLY A 259 19.27 9.76 -5.72
CA GLY A 259 19.62 10.81 -6.68
C GLY A 259 19.98 10.30 -8.08
N ARG A 260 19.72 9.02 -8.40
CA ARG A 260 19.92 8.41 -9.72
C ARG A 260 18.71 8.68 -10.63
N LEU A 261 18.40 9.97 -10.78
CA LEU A 261 17.16 10.48 -11.37
C LEU A 261 16.87 9.99 -12.80
N GLN A 262 17.89 9.91 -13.65
CA GLN A 262 17.71 9.44 -15.04
C GLN A 262 17.33 7.95 -15.11
N GLU A 263 17.90 7.13 -14.22
CA GLU A 263 17.58 5.70 -14.15
C GLU A 263 16.17 5.50 -13.57
N ALA A 264 15.80 6.30 -12.56
CA ALA A 264 14.45 6.32 -12.00
C ALA A 264 13.38 6.60 -13.07
N ILE A 265 13.61 7.61 -13.93
CA ILE A 265 12.70 7.91 -15.05
C ILE A 265 12.53 6.70 -15.98
N GLN A 266 13.59 5.95 -16.29
CA GLN A 266 13.47 4.75 -17.15
C GLN A 266 12.65 3.66 -16.46
N CYS A 267 12.86 3.46 -15.15
CA CYS A 267 12.09 2.50 -14.37
C CYS A 267 10.60 2.86 -14.34
N PHE A 268 10.24 4.12 -14.07
CA PHE A 268 8.83 4.56 -14.11
C PHE A 268 8.22 4.45 -15.50
N LYS A 269 8.95 4.79 -16.57
CA LYS A 269 8.47 4.58 -17.94
C LYS A 269 8.19 3.11 -18.21
N LYS A 270 9.06 2.21 -17.73
CA LYS A 270 8.88 0.77 -17.90
C LYS A 270 7.69 0.24 -17.10
N SER A 271 7.51 0.72 -15.87
CA SER A 271 6.30 0.46 -15.06
C SER A 271 5.04 0.86 -15.81
N PHE A 272 5.01 2.09 -16.34
CA PHE A 272 3.87 2.63 -17.08
C PHE A 272 3.61 1.91 -18.43
N GLU A 273 4.64 1.39 -19.09
CA GLU A 273 4.47 0.53 -20.27
C GLU A 273 3.72 -0.77 -19.95
N LEU A 274 3.94 -1.32 -18.75
CA LEU A 274 3.34 -2.56 -18.27
C LEU A 274 1.94 -2.31 -17.68
N ASP A 275 1.75 -1.19 -17.00
CA ASP A 275 0.48 -0.73 -16.45
C ASP A 275 0.19 0.70 -16.89
N LYS A 276 -0.67 0.85 -17.91
CA LYS A 276 -0.96 2.13 -18.55
C LYS A 276 -1.98 2.98 -17.79
N GLU A 277 -2.57 2.45 -16.72
CA GLU A 277 -3.55 3.15 -15.91
C GLU A 277 -2.92 3.76 -14.65
N ASP A 278 -1.66 3.43 -14.35
CA ASP A 278 -0.91 4.00 -13.22
C ASP A 278 -0.52 5.47 -13.47
N GLU A 279 -1.34 6.39 -12.96
CA GLU A 279 -1.11 7.83 -13.00
C GLU A 279 0.07 8.27 -12.12
N THR A 280 0.42 7.47 -11.11
CA THR A 280 1.46 7.77 -10.12
C THR A 280 2.84 7.61 -10.74
N ALA A 281 3.05 6.59 -11.59
CA ALA A 281 4.30 6.45 -12.33
C ALA A 281 4.61 7.67 -13.19
N VAL A 282 3.60 8.20 -13.88
CA VAL A 282 3.73 9.38 -14.75
C VAL A 282 3.91 10.66 -13.93
N TYR A 283 3.23 10.77 -12.80
CA TYR A 283 3.42 11.86 -11.83
C TYR A 283 4.85 11.89 -11.26
N ASN A 284 5.40 10.73 -10.87
CA ASN A 284 6.78 10.65 -10.37
C ASN A 284 7.83 11.02 -11.43
N ILE A 285 7.59 10.69 -12.71
CA ILE A 285 8.43 11.18 -13.81
C ILE A 285 8.40 12.70 -13.88
N ALA A 286 7.22 13.31 -13.72
CA ALA A 286 7.07 14.76 -13.74
C ALA A 286 7.81 15.44 -12.58
N ASN A 287 7.70 14.91 -11.35
CA ASN A 287 8.42 15.39 -10.18
C ASN A 287 9.95 15.39 -10.40
N ILE A 288 10.48 14.32 -11.01
CA ILE A 288 11.91 14.27 -11.31
C ILE A 288 12.32 15.33 -12.35
N TYR A 289 11.50 15.59 -13.37
CA TYR A 289 11.80 16.67 -14.32
C TYR A 289 11.69 18.06 -13.68
N GLU A 290 10.79 18.25 -12.71
CA GLU A 290 10.71 19.48 -11.91
C GLU A 290 11.98 19.67 -11.08
N GLU A 291 12.46 18.63 -10.39
CA GLU A 291 13.72 18.65 -9.63
C GLU A 291 14.93 18.97 -10.52
N LEU A 292 14.91 18.52 -11.77
CA LEU A 292 15.93 18.81 -12.79
C LEU A 292 15.78 20.20 -13.44
N ASP A 293 14.80 21.02 -13.02
CA ASP A 293 14.46 22.33 -13.59
C ASP A 293 14.04 22.28 -15.08
N ASP A 294 13.63 21.10 -15.59
CA ASP A 294 13.02 20.92 -16.91
C ASP A 294 11.49 21.05 -16.81
N LEU A 295 11.05 22.28 -16.48
CA LEU A 295 9.63 22.62 -16.33
C LEU A 295 8.77 22.24 -17.54
N PRO A 296 9.20 22.40 -18.82
CA PRO A 296 8.43 21.93 -19.97
C PRO A 296 8.14 20.43 -19.96
N SER A 297 9.13 19.59 -19.59
CA SER A 297 8.94 18.15 -19.47
C SER A 297 8.07 17.80 -18.26
N ALA A 298 8.26 18.45 -17.12
CA ALA A 298 7.42 18.27 -15.93
C ALA A 298 5.94 18.55 -16.25
N ILE A 299 5.63 19.70 -16.86
CA ILE A 299 4.27 20.08 -17.28
C ILE A 299 3.67 19.04 -18.24
N LYS A 300 4.46 18.51 -19.17
CA LYS A 300 4.00 17.48 -20.11
C LYS A 300 3.53 16.23 -19.35
N TYR A 301 4.36 15.73 -18.42
CA TYR A 301 4.06 14.50 -17.68
C TYR A 301 2.96 14.71 -16.63
N TYR A 302 2.90 15.85 -15.93
CA TYR A 302 1.73 16.18 -15.09
C TYR A 302 0.44 16.23 -15.89
N THR A 303 0.49 16.76 -17.12
CA THR A 303 -0.69 16.78 -17.99
C THR A 303 -1.10 15.38 -18.44
N GLU A 304 -0.16 14.46 -18.59
CA GLU A 304 -0.44 13.05 -18.89
C GLU A 304 -1.04 12.34 -17.68
N SER A 305 -0.50 12.54 -16.48
CA SER A 305 -1.06 12.03 -15.22
C SER A 305 -2.50 12.52 -14.99
N ILE A 306 -2.77 13.82 -15.19
CA ILE A 306 -4.12 14.42 -15.11
C ILE A 306 -5.10 13.84 -16.15
N LYS A 307 -4.61 13.36 -17.30
CA LYS A 307 -5.49 12.70 -18.29
C LYS A 307 -5.89 11.30 -17.89
N LEU A 308 -5.05 10.61 -17.12
CA LEU A 308 -5.33 9.29 -16.57
C LEU A 308 -6.30 9.41 -15.39
N ASN A 309 -6.06 10.38 -14.52
CA ASN A 309 -6.90 10.70 -13.37
C ASN A 309 -7.13 12.23 -13.27
N ASP A 310 -8.33 12.70 -13.64
CA ASP A 310 -8.68 14.12 -13.63
C ASP A 310 -9.10 14.64 -12.24
N GLU A 311 -9.04 13.77 -11.23
CA GLU A 311 -9.20 14.06 -9.81
C GLU A 311 -7.87 14.01 -9.05
N TYR A 312 -6.73 13.86 -9.75
CA TYR A 312 -5.42 13.82 -9.10
C TYR A 312 -4.95 15.20 -8.63
N TYR A 313 -5.24 15.50 -7.37
CA TYR A 313 -4.96 16.77 -6.70
C TYR A 313 -3.49 17.22 -6.84
N ASP A 314 -2.53 16.35 -6.49
CA ASP A 314 -1.11 16.70 -6.44
C ASP A 314 -0.56 17.07 -7.83
N ALA A 315 -1.06 16.43 -8.88
CA ALA A 315 -0.66 16.73 -10.25
C ALA A 315 -1.13 18.14 -10.70
N TYR A 316 -2.32 18.59 -10.28
CA TYR A 316 -2.78 19.95 -10.56
C TYR A 316 -1.96 20.98 -9.78
N LEU A 317 -1.70 20.72 -8.49
CA LEU A 317 -0.93 21.63 -7.65
C LEU A 317 0.51 21.80 -8.20
N SER A 318 1.21 20.69 -8.44
CA SER A 318 2.60 20.68 -8.93
C SER A 318 2.71 21.31 -10.32
N ARG A 319 1.78 21.01 -11.24
CA ARG A 319 1.74 21.69 -12.55
C ARG A 319 1.45 23.18 -12.44
N GLY A 320 0.65 23.57 -11.45
CA GLY A 320 0.39 24.98 -11.11
C GLY A 320 1.67 25.72 -10.74
N PHE A 321 2.48 25.15 -9.84
CA PHE A 321 3.79 25.71 -9.46
C PHE A 321 4.77 25.78 -10.64
N CYS A 322 4.80 24.76 -11.50
CA CYS A 322 5.58 24.80 -12.74
C CYS A 322 5.13 25.95 -13.66
N TYR A 323 3.83 26.17 -13.81
CA TYR A 323 3.32 27.28 -14.62
C TYR A 323 3.63 28.65 -14.02
N ASP A 324 3.55 28.78 -12.70
CA ASP A 324 3.90 30.02 -11.99
C ASP A 324 5.37 30.37 -12.19
N SER A 325 6.26 29.40 -11.99
CA SER A 325 7.71 29.55 -12.22
C SER A 325 8.05 29.94 -13.67
N MET A 326 7.24 29.52 -14.65
CA MET A 326 7.37 29.92 -16.05
C MET A 326 6.72 31.27 -16.39
N GLY A 327 6.11 31.97 -15.43
CA GLY A 327 5.36 33.21 -15.65
C GLY A 327 4.01 33.02 -16.35
N LYS A 328 3.48 31.79 -16.41
CA LYS A 328 2.20 31.44 -17.06
C LYS A 328 1.05 31.51 -16.05
N TYR A 329 0.92 32.66 -15.41
CA TYR A 329 0.05 32.88 -14.25
C TYR A 329 -1.43 32.48 -14.44
N GLN A 330 -2.00 32.70 -15.63
CA GLN A 330 -3.40 32.32 -15.90
C GLN A 330 -3.61 30.80 -15.90
N LEU A 331 -2.61 30.04 -16.33
CA LEU A 331 -2.66 28.57 -16.29
C LEU A 331 -2.43 28.06 -14.87
N ALA A 332 -1.49 28.67 -14.14
CA ALA A 332 -1.24 28.37 -12.73
C ALA A 332 -2.51 28.59 -11.88
N LEU A 333 -3.15 29.75 -12.01
CA LEU A 333 -4.39 30.07 -11.28
C LEU A 333 -5.53 29.08 -11.60
N ARG A 334 -5.65 28.64 -12.85
CA ARG A 334 -6.63 27.63 -13.24
C ARG A 334 -6.37 26.30 -12.53
N ASP A 335 -5.12 25.88 -12.48
CA ASP A 335 -4.73 24.62 -11.89
C ASP A 335 -4.84 24.66 -10.35
N PHE A 336 -4.45 25.75 -9.70
CA PHE A 336 -4.69 25.94 -8.26
C PHE A 336 -6.18 25.96 -7.91
N ASN A 337 -7.03 26.63 -8.69
CA ASN A 337 -8.47 26.59 -8.47
C ASN A 337 -9.05 25.17 -8.64
N LYS A 338 -8.54 24.40 -9.61
CA LYS A 338 -8.95 22.99 -9.78
C LYS A 338 -8.48 22.14 -8.61
N ALA A 339 -7.24 22.31 -8.13
CA ALA A 339 -6.74 21.64 -6.93
C ALA A 339 -7.62 21.95 -5.69
N ILE A 340 -7.97 23.22 -5.45
CA ILE A 340 -8.88 23.63 -4.38
C ILE A 340 -10.28 23.00 -4.54
N SER A 341 -10.78 22.87 -5.77
CA SER A 341 -12.09 22.24 -6.00
C SER A 341 -12.10 20.74 -5.68
N LEU A 342 -10.95 20.07 -5.80
CA LEU A 342 -10.76 18.66 -5.45
C LEU A 342 -10.56 18.47 -3.95
N SER A 343 -9.77 19.34 -3.31
CA SER A 343 -9.52 19.34 -1.86
C SER A 343 -9.68 20.74 -1.28
N GLN A 344 -10.86 21.02 -0.71
CA GLN A 344 -11.18 22.33 -0.13
C GLN A 344 -10.42 22.59 1.19
N ASP A 345 -9.98 21.53 1.86
CA ASP A 345 -9.26 21.59 3.14
C ASP A 345 -7.73 21.58 2.95
N SER A 346 -7.22 21.88 1.75
CA SER A 346 -5.78 22.06 1.53
C SER A 346 -5.34 23.50 1.73
N ALA A 347 -4.66 23.77 2.84
CA ALA A 347 -4.05 25.08 3.10
C ALA A 347 -2.97 25.43 2.06
N GLU A 348 -2.23 24.44 1.58
CA GLU A 348 -1.17 24.63 0.59
C GLU A 348 -1.70 25.16 -0.74
N ALA A 349 -2.80 24.61 -1.26
CA ALA A 349 -3.38 25.10 -2.51
C ALA A 349 -3.96 26.51 -2.37
N TRP A 350 -4.58 26.82 -1.22
CA TRP A 350 -5.06 28.17 -0.93
C TRP A 350 -3.92 29.18 -0.80
N TYR A 351 -2.82 28.78 -0.15
CA TYR A 351 -1.61 29.59 -0.02
C TYR A 351 -0.96 29.84 -1.40
N ALA A 352 -0.77 28.80 -2.22
CA ALA A 352 -0.19 28.92 -3.56
C ALA A 352 -1.02 29.86 -4.46
N LYS A 353 -2.35 29.73 -4.39
CA LYS A 353 -3.26 30.67 -5.06
C LYS A 353 -3.11 32.10 -4.55
N ALA A 354 -3.07 32.28 -3.23
CA ALA A 354 -2.98 33.60 -2.60
C ALA A 354 -1.68 34.32 -2.96
N ASP A 355 -0.56 33.59 -2.99
CA ASP A 355 0.76 34.12 -3.35
C ASP A 355 0.82 34.52 -4.84
N LEU A 356 0.24 33.71 -5.71
CA LEU A 356 0.08 34.06 -7.12
C LEU A 356 -0.81 35.29 -7.32
N GLU A 357 -1.94 35.38 -6.63
CA GLU A 357 -2.84 36.54 -6.67
C GLU A 357 -2.15 37.81 -6.16
N TYR A 358 -1.35 37.68 -5.09
CA TYR A 358 -0.51 38.77 -4.56
C TYR A 358 0.49 39.25 -5.61
N SER A 359 1.23 38.33 -6.22
CA SER A 359 2.21 38.63 -7.28
C SER A 359 1.59 39.28 -8.53
N LEU A 360 0.30 39.00 -8.80
CA LEU A 360 -0.48 39.65 -9.86
C LEU A 360 -1.05 41.02 -9.46
N GLY A 361 -0.87 41.47 -8.21
CA GLY A 361 -1.43 42.69 -7.66
C GLY A 361 -2.93 42.60 -7.34
N GLN A 362 -3.50 41.39 -7.30
CA GLN A 362 -4.90 41.14 -6.95
C GLN A 362 -5.05 41.06 -5.42
N ILE A 363 -4.68 42.15 -4.74
CA ILE A 363 -4.53 42.18 -3.27
C ILE A 363 -5.79 41.71 -2.53
N GLN A 364 -6.98 42.10 -2.99
CA GLN A 364 -8.24 41.73 -2.32
C GLN A 364 -8.56 40.24 -2.44
N ASP A 365 -8.30 39.64 -3.60
CA ASP A 365 -8.52 38.21 -3.82
C ASP A 365 -7.49 37.38 -3.04
N SER A 366 -6.23 37.81 -3.05
CA SER A 366 -5.15 37.24 -2.25
C SER A 366 -5.48 37.20 -0.75
N LEU A 367 -6.02 38.30 -0.20
CA LEU A 367 -6.45 38.35 1.20
C LEU A 367 -7.55 37.32 1.52
N ILE A 368 -8.47 37.06 0.59
CA ILE A 368 -9.50 36.03 0.77
C ILE A 368 -8.85 34.64 0.79
N SER A 369 -7.99 34.36 -0.18
CA SER A 369 -7.29 33.08 -0.30
C SER A 369 -6.37 32.81 0.90
N TYR A 370 -5.59 33.79 1.36
CA TYR A 370 -4.75 33.67 2.56
C TYR A 370 -5.57 33.46 3.84
N LYS A 371 -6.75 34.10 3.96
CA LYS A 371 -7.66 33.87 5.10
C LYS A 371 -8.18 32.43 5.14
N GLU A 372 -8.48 31.83 3.99
CA GLU A 372 -8.88 30.42 3.93
C GLU A 372 -7.71 29.50 4.29
N ALA A 373 -6.50 29.76 3.78
CA ALA A 373 -5.31 29.01 4.18
C ALA A 373 -5.07 29.09 5.70
N ALA A 374 -5.17 30.28 6.30
CA ALA A 374 -5.00 30.50 7.74
C ALA A 374 -6.11 29.86 8.58
N ARG A 375 -7.33 29.77 8.04
CA ARG A 375 -8.46 29.08 8.69
C ARG A 375 -8.22 27.57 8.77
N ILE A 376 -7.65 26.98 7.71
CA ILE A 376 -7.38 25.54 7.62
C ILE A 376 -6.17 25.18 8.49
N GLU A 377 -5.06 25.92 8.36
CA GLU A 377 -3.85 25.74 9.16
C GLU A 377 -3.54 26.96 10.05
N PRO A 378 -4.21 27.10 11.21
CA PRO A 378 -4.06 28.27 12.06
C PRO A 378 -2.70 28.36 12.77
N ASN A 379 -1.85 27.35 12.67
CA ASN A 379 -0.49 27.34 13.24
C ASN A 379 0.60 27.46 12.18
N ASN A 380 0.27 27.77 10.93
CA ASN A 380 1.25 27.99 9.87
C ASN A 380 1.74 29.44 9.87
N TYR A 381 3.00 29.64 10.26
CA TYR A 381 3.61 30.97 10.37
C TYR A 381 3.65 31.71 9.03
N GLU A 382 4.07 31.05 7.95
CA GLU A 382 4.28 31.67 6.64
C GLU A 382 2.96 32.23 6.08
N VAL A 383 1.86 31.49 6.28
CA VAL A 383 0.52 31.93 5.87
C VAL A 383 0.11 33.20 6.62
N TRP A 384 0.29 33.24 7.95
CA TRP A 384 -0.06 34.42 8.75
C TRP A 384 0.84 35.62 8.44
N PHE A 385 2.12 35.39 8.19
CA PHE A 385 3.08 36.44 7.89
C PHE A 385 2.75 37.10 6.55
N ASN A 386 2.53 36.31 5.50
CA ASN A 386 2.13 36.82 4.19
C ASN A 386 0.77 37.49 4.23
N LEU A 387 -0.19 36.97 5.01
CA LEU A 387 -1.48 37.63 5.24
C LEU A 387 -1.30 38.99 5.92
N ALA A 388 -0.40 39.09 6.91
CA ALA A 388 -0.13 40.33 7.64
C ALA A 388 0.51 41.40 6.75
N GLU A 389 1.51 41.03 5.95
CA GLU A 389 2.12 41.95 4.97
C GLU A 389 1.11 42.34 3.88
N THR A 390 0.26 41.42 3.41
CA THR A 390 -0.79 41.75 2.44
C THR A 390 -1.82 42.74 3.01
N TYR A 391 -2.23 42.58 4.29
CA TYR A 391 -3.08 43.56 4.97
C TYR A 391 -2.40 44.92 5.17
N TYR A 392 -1.10 44.91 5.44
CA TYR A 392 -0.32 46.14 5.53
C TYR A 392 -0.35 46.85 4.17
N GLU A 393 -0.08 46.16 3.06
CA GLU A 393 -0.13 46.77 1.73
C GLU A 393 -1.53 47.24 1.31
N SER A 394 -2.59 46.51 1.70
CA SER A 394 -3.97 46.91 1.42
C SER A 394 -4.44 48.13 2.24
N GLY A 395 -3.70 48.48 3.30
CA GLY A 395 -4.04 49.55 4.23
C GLY A 395 -5.00 49.14 5.35
N GLU A 396 -5.26 47.84 5.51
CA GLU A 396 -6.08 47.27 6.59
C GLU A 396 -5.24 47.08 7.87
N TRP A 397 -4.66 48.18 8.35
CA TRP A 397 -3.66 48.20 9.43
C TRP A 397 -4.07 47.47 10.72
N LEU A 398 -5.35 47.51 11.08
CA LEU A 398 -5.85 46.85 12.29
C LEU A 398 -5.88 45.32 12.15
N GLU A 399 -6.18 44.81 10.96
CA GLU A 399 -6.15 43.38 10.69
C GLU A 399 -4.70 42.90 10.51
N ALA A 400 -3.83 43.72 9.91
CA ALA A 400 -2.39 43.47 9.87
C ALA A 400 -1.80 43.26 11.28
N LEU A 401 -2.16 44.12 12.26
CA LEU A 401 -1.72 43.93 13.65
C LEU A 401 -2.14 42.59 14.23
N LYS A 402 -3.40 42.16 14.00
CA LYS A 402 -3.90 40.87 14.49
C LYS A 402 -3.17 39.70 13.83
N ALA A 403 -2.91 39.78 12.53
CA ALA A 403 -2.17 38.75 11.81
C ALA A 403 -0.71 38.65 12.31
N PHE A 404 -0.04 39.78 12.58
CA PHE A 404 1.28 39.76 13.25
C PHE A 404 1.21 39.24 14.69
N ASP A 405 0.13 39.46 15.42
CA ASP A 405 -0.09 38.86 16.75
C ASP A 405 -0.16 37.34 16.68
N GLU A 406 -0.82 36.78 15.65
CA GLU A 406 -0.83 35.34 15.40
C GLU A 406 0.56 34.81 15.04
N CYS A 407 1.33 35.53 14.21
CA CYS A 407 2.73 35.18 13.91
C CYS A 407 3.58 35.09 15.19
N ILE A 408 3.46 36.09 16.07
CA ILE A 408 4.17 36.12 17.37
C ILE A 408 3.65 35.03 18.31
N ARG A 409 2.36 34.68 18.26
CA ARG A 409 1.83 33.55 19.04
C ARG A 409 2.45 32.23 18.60
N ILE A 410 2.60 32.01 17.29
CA ILE A 410 3.17 30.80 16.70
C ILE A 410 4.68 30.73 16.94
N ASN A 411 5.39 31.82 16.68
CA ASN A 411 6.81 31.96 16.91
C ASN A 411 7.13 33.21 17.76
N PRO A 412 7.17 33.07 19.11
CA PRO A 412 7.37 34.20 20.02
C PRO A 412 8.74 34.89 19.94
N ASN A 413 9.71 34.29 19.25
CA ASN A 413 11.07 34.82 19.12
C ASN A 413 11.34 35.31 17.69
N ASP A 414 10.32 35.41 16.83
CA ASP A 414 10.51 35.88 15.46
C ASP A 414 10.66 37.40 15.39
N ALA A 415 11.86 37.86 15.04
CA ALA A 415 12.17 39.29 14.95
C ALA A 415 11.37 40.00 13.84
N THR A 416 11.09 39.30 12.74
CA THR A 416 10.43 39.85 11.55
C THR A 416 8.98 40.22 11.85
N SER A 417 8.25 39.40 12.60
CA SER A 417 6.88 39.68 13.03
C SER A 417 6.80 40.88 13.97
N PHE A 418 7.73 40.99 14.92
CA PHE A 418 7.82 42.19 15.77
C PHE A 418 8.15 43.43 14.94
N TYR A 419 8.99 43.29 13.92
CA TYR A 419 9.33 44.39 13.02
C TYR A 419 8.14 44.84 12.17
N GLY A 420 7.43 43.91 11.52
CA GLY A 420 6.19 44.17 10.78
C GLY A 420 5.13 44.84 11.66
N LYS A 421 4.93 44.33 12.88
CA LYS A 421 4.04 44.95 13.87
C LYS A 421 4.49 46.36 14.28
N ALA A 422 5.79 46.62 14.37
CA ALA A 422 6.32 47.96 14.65
C ALA A 422 6.02 48.93 13.49
N LYS A 423 6.24 48.51 12.23
CA LYS A 423 5.89 49.29 11.03
C LYS A 423 4.42 49.72 11.05
N VAL A 424 3.51 48.79 11.35
CA VAL A 424 2.07 49.07 11.40
C VAL A 424 1.73 50.06 12.54
N ASN A 425 2.33 49.89 13.72
CA ASN A 425 2.10 50.81 14.85
C ASN A 425 2.63 52.22 14.58
N PHE A 426 3.73 52.38 13.84
CA PHE A 426 4.19 53.70 13.39
C PHE A 426 3.17 54.38 12.47
N VAL A 427 2.59 53.65 11.52
CA VAL A 427 1.53 54.17 10.62
C VAL A 427 0.31 54.62 11.44
N LEU A 428 -0.06 53.86 12.48
CA LEU A 428 -1.17 54.18 13.39
C LEU A 428 -0.84 55.26 14.45
N SER A 429 0.35 55.85 14.42
CA SER A 429 0.84 56.82 15.44
C SER A 429 0.93 56.26 16.87
N ARG A 430 0.93 54.93 17.03
CA ARG A 430 1.10 54.22 18.32
C ARG A 430 2.58 54.08 18.64
N THR A 431 3.19 55.21 18.94
CA THR A 431 4.66 55.33 19.02
C THR A 431 5.24 54.49 20.15
N GLN A 432 4.55 54.37 21.29
CA GLN A 432 5.09 53.60 22.42
C GLN A 432 5.14 52.10 22.11
N GLU A 433 4.06 51.56 21.58
CA GLU A 433 3.92 50.16 21.19
C GLU A 433 4.87 49.81 20.04
N ALA A 434 5.05 50.71 19.07
CA ALA A 434 6.02 50.54 17.99
C ALA A 434 7.45 50.39 18.54
N LEU A 435 7.83 51.21 19.53
CA LEU A 435 9.15 51.16 20.15
C LEU A 435 9.37 49.90 20.99
N GLU A 436 8.33 49.39 21.65
CA GLU A 436 8.40 48.13 22.39
C GLU A 436 8.60 46.95 21.42
N CYS A 437 7.82 46.90 20.33
CA CYS A 437 7.99 45.88 19.29
C CYS A 437 9.39 45.95 18.65
N LEU A 438 9.89 47.15 18.34
CA LEU A 438 11.21 47.33 17.72
C LEU A 438 12.36 46.89 18.65
N LYS A 439 12.24 47.12 19.97
CA LYS A 439 13.20 46.61 20.95
C LYS A 439 13.24 45.08 20.95
N SER A 440 12.07 44.44 20.94
CA SER A 440 11.97 42.98 20.85
C SER A 440 12.58 42.48 19.55
N ALA A 441 12.26 43.09 18.41
CA ALA A 441 12.83 42.74 17.11
C ALA A 441 14.37 42.80 17.14
N PHE A 442 14.95 43.89 17.64
CA PHE A 442 16.41 44.06 17.75
C PHE A 442 17.09 43.13 18.77
N GLN A 443 16.34 42.64 19.75
CA GLN A 443 16.83 41.68 20.72
C GLN A 443 16.90 40.28 20.12
N PHE A 444 15.88 39.88 19.34
CA PHE A 444 15.82 38.58 18.71
C PHE A 444 16.71 38.48 17.46
N ASP A 445 16.73 39.53 16.64
CA ASP A 445 17.68 39.67 15.53
C ASP A 445 18.24 41.10 15.43
N PRO A 446 19.52 41.32 15.80
CA PRO A 446 20.19 42.60 15.63
C PRO A 446 20.30 43.08 14.17
N SER A 447 20.19 42.19 13.17
CA SER A 447 20.30 42.54 11.75
C SER A 447 19.19 43.50 11.29
N ILE A 448 17.98 43.37 11.89
CA ILE A 448 16.79 44.21 11.66
C ILE A 448 17.09 45.69 11.93
N ARG A 449 18.11 46.03 12.73
CA ARG A 449 18.55 47.42 12.90
C ARG A 449 18.95 48.06 11.58
N THR A 450 19.67 47.31 10.75
CA THR A 450 20.15 47.76 9.44
C THR A 450 18.98 47.92 8.46
N GLU A 451 18.00 47.03 8.53
CA GLU A 451 16.78 47.09 7.73
C GLU A 451 15.93 48.30 8.12
N PHE A 452 15.68 48.50 9.42
CA PHE A 452 14.98 49.67 9.92
C PHE A 452 15.67 50.99 9.55
N GLU A 453 17.00 51.03 9.56
CA GLU A 453 17.75 52.19 9.08
C GLU A 453 17.57 52.46 7.58
N LYS A 454 17.38 51.42 6.78
CA LYS A 454 17.16 51.52 5.35
C LYS A 454 15.73 52.02 5.07
N ASP A 455 14.75 51.52 5.80
CA ASP A 455 13.35 51.90 5.66
C ASP A 455 13.08 53.33 6.17
N TYR A 456 13.82 53.76 7.22
CA TYR A 456 13.67 55.09 7.84
C TYR A 456 15.00 55.84 7.93
N PRO A 457 15.60 56.26 6.80
CA PRO A 457 16.94 56.85 6.77
C PRO A 457 17.05 58.16 7.57
N GLU A 458 15.94 58.91 7.70
CA GLU A 458 15.91 60.18 8.44
C GLU A 458 16.09 59.99 9.96
N ILE A 459 15.80 58.79 10.47
CA ILE A 459 15.81 58.50 11.91
C ILE A 459 17.22 58.34 12.47
N LYS A 460 18.25 58.19 11.62
CA LYS A 460 19.67 58.08 12.02
C LYS A 460 20.17 59.24 12.89
N SER A 461 19.59 60.42 12.70
CA SER A 461 19.92 61.62 13.49
C SER A 461 19.11 61.75 14.78
N SER A 462 18.08 60.91 14.98
CA SER A 462 17.17 60.99 16.12
C SER A 462 17.83 60.49 17.40
N LYS A 463 17.72 61.28 18.47
CA LYS A 463 18.13 60.85 19.83
C LYS A 463 17.39 59.60 20.29
N LEU A 464 16.15 59.39 19.83
CA LEU A 464 15.34 58.24 20.17
C LEU A 464 15.92 56.95 19.57
N PHE A 465 16.37 57.03 18.31
CA PHE A 465 16.99 55.89 17.62
C PHE A 465 18.31 55.49 18.29
N LYS A 466 19.18 56.46 18.56
CA LYS A 466 20.45 56.22 19.29
C LYS A 466 20.25 55.55 20.64
N ARG A 467 19.15 55.86 21.35
CA ARG A 467 18.79 55.22 22.62
C ARG A 467 18.31 53.78 22.45
N LEU A 468 17.65 53.45 21.33
CA LEU A 468 17.13 52.10 21.05
C LEU A 468 18.25 51.12 20.68
N ILE A 469 19.29 51.59 20.00
CA ILE A 469 20.46 50.77 19.61
C ILE A 469 21.56 50.72 20.68
N GLY A 470 21.41 51.45 21.79
CA GLY A 470 22.35 51.44 22.93
C GLY A 470 23.56 52.36 22.77
N GLU A 471 23.49 53.38 21.91
CA GLU A 471 24.59 54.32 21.61
C GLU A 471 24.61 55.59 22.50
N VAL A 472 23.84 55.66 23.59
CA VAL A 472 23.83 56.81 24.52
C VAL A 472 23.94 56.39 25.98
#